data_AF-A0A1N7Q9Z9-F1
#
_entry.id   AF-A0A1N7Q9Z9-F1
#
_cell.length_a   1.000
_cell.length_b   1.000
_cell.length_c   1.000
_cell.angle_alpha   90.00
_cell.angle_beta   90.00
_cell.angle_gamma   90.00
#
_symmetry.space_group_name_H-M   'P 1'
#
loop_
_entity.id
_entity.type
_entity.pdbx_description
1 polymer ?
#
loop_
_entity_poly.entity_id
_entity_poly.type
_entity_poly.pdbx_seq_one_letter_code
_entity_poly.pdbx_strand_id
1 'polypeptide(L)'
;MNYAAQHHIGSYQHTRTETTTAVTPTVGRVRQLDAKTKGRQQSAERQTEIRTDSNVANAILKCTFLPKLKTAQSVQACQKTERDFYKSLSRLAEHYSIEPMQTQDFEFPYNITLSMWDMETKLKRTNINWDGFKLIQNSGKTYFVSEERYNTGTTLYYIPIKPLFKMLKDPKRKKTAQLLLSVCSYLYHIVLIPYYRQEESYLYWLYETMNDWVEQDEETAETETNKRELRNAEYIGDKIEQKLFNHINLKVFEKRLNRFKSVDTFDSECWKIARNAFALYTEYPSENIFRNATLPEKDPYDNDENEIIGMEKYISFIADIKGWLYGSLSDTINNEFSEYGAMEEPTISKRFDVSEIPTTNLDFENRLFALLDDLCTILDDYKTTEK
;
A
#
# COMPACT_ATOMS: atom_id res chain seq x y z
N MET A 1 -11.74 -10.76 -58.50
CA MET A 1 -12.78 -11.57 -57.83
C MET A 1 -13.15 -10.85 -56.55
N ASN A 2 -14.38 -10.36 -56.50
CA ASN A 2 -14.95 -9.57 -55.40
C ASN A 2 -15.54 -10.52 -54.36
N TYR A 3 -15.13 -10.40 -53.10
CA TYR A 3 -15.89 -10.98 -51.99
C TYR A 3 -16.03 -9.92 -50.90
N ALA A 4 -17.21 -9.28 -50.89
CA ALA A 4 -17.71 -8.45 -49.80
C ALA A 4 -18.38 -9.36 -48.76
N ALA A 5 -17.96 -9.26 -47.50
CA ALA A 5 -18.62 -9.94 -46.38
C ALA A 5 -19.69 -9.01 -45.79
N GLN A 6 -20.96 -9.41 -45.89
CA GLN A 6 -22.08 -8.77 -45.21
C GLN A 6 -22.12 -9.22 -43.75
N HIS A 7 -22.07 -8.27 -42.83
CA HIS A 7 -22.35 -8.53 -41.41
C HIS A 7 -23.87 -8.64 -41.18
N HIS A 8 -24.33 -9.78 -40.66
CA HIS A 8 -25.71 -9.98 -40.23
C HIS A 8 -25.89 -9.42 -38.82
N ILE A 9 -26.67 -8.33 -38.70
CA ILE A 9 -27.16 -7.79 -37.44
C ILE A 9 -28.33 -8.67 -36.97
N GLY A 10 -28.14 -9.36 -35.85
CA GLY A 10 -29.18 -10.14 -35.20
C GLY A 10 -30.31 -9.26 -34.66
N SER A 11 -31.55 -9.69 -34.89
CA SER A 11 -32.77 -8.97 -34.50
C SER A 11 -32.95 -8.96 -32.98
N TYR A 12 -32.90 -7.77 -32.38
CA TYR A 12 -33.37 -7.56 -31.01
C TYR A 12 -34.91 -7.51 -31.02
N GLN A 13 -35.55 -8.50 -30.39
CA GLN A 13 -36.98 -8.43 -30.08
C GLN A 13 -37.17 -7.51 -28.87
N HIS A 14 -37.81 -6.35 -29.09
CA HIS A 14 -38.26 -5.48 -28.02
C HIS A 14 -39.34 -6.19 -27.19
N THR A 15 -39.03 -6.50 -25.94
CA THR A 15 -40.03 -6.96 -24.97
C THR A 15 -40.97 -5.80 -24.65
N ARG A 16 -42.25 -6.04 -24.87
CA ARG A 16 -43.34 -5.08 -24.75
C ARG A 16 -43.57 -4.75 -23.26
N THR A 17 -43.43 -3.48 -22.90
CA THR A 17 -43.78 -2.94 -21.58
C THR A 17 -45.25 -3.21 -21.28
N GLU A 18 -45.55 -3.81 -20.13
CA GLU A 18 -46.93 -3.97 -19.65
C GLU A 18 -47.54 -2.61 -19.29
N THR A 19 -48.68 -2.32 -19.90
CA THR A 19 -49.48 -1.11 -19.66
C THR A 19 -50.15 -1.21 -18.29
N THR A 20 -49.68 -0.44 -17.31
CA THR A 20 -50.33 -0.35 -15.99
C THR A 20 -51.72 0.27 -16.14
N THR A 21 -52.76 -0.52 -15.92
CA THR A 21 -54.15 -0.08 -15.92
C THR A 21 -54.65 0.02 -14.48
N ALA A 22 -54.27 1.09 -13.77
CA ALA A 22 -54.96 1.53 -12.56
C ALA A 22 -54.45 2.93 -12.18
N VAL A 23 -55.20 3.96 -12.57
CA VAL A 23 -55.04 5.32 -12.07
C VAL A 23 -55.47 5.31 -10.60
N THR A 24 -54.53 5.62 -9.70
CA THR A 24 -54.81 6.00 -8.31
C THR A 24 -55.90 7.09 -8.29
N PRO A 25 -56.95 6.99 -7.46
CA PRO A 25 -57.92 8.06 -7.35
C PRO A 25 -57.21 9.32 -6.86
N THR A 26 -57.46 10.44 -7.54
CA THR A 26 -57.00 11.76 -7.13
C THR A 26 -57.34 11.99 -5.66
N VAL A 27 -56.30 12.19 -4.84
CA VAL A 27 -56.46 12.57 -3.43
C VAL A 27 -57.43 13.75 -3.38
N GLY A 28 -58.52 13.52 -2.65
CA GLY A 28 -59.73 14.32 -2.68
C GLY A 28 -59.50 15.79 -2.36
N ARG A 29 -60.31 16.62 -3.02
CA ARG A 29 -60.50 18.05 -2.81
C ARG A 29 -60.33 18.49 -1.36
N VAL A 30 -59.54 19.55 -1.17
CA VAL A 30 -59.60 20.42 0.01
C VAL A 30 -61.05 20.89 0.17
N ARG A 31 -61.69 20.52 1.29
CA ARG A 31 -63.06 20.94 1.60
C ARG A 31 -63.05 22.41 1.97
N GLN A 32 -63.93 23.19 1.33
CA GLN A 32 -64.21 24.56 1.74
C GLN A 32 -64.83 24.57 3.14
N LEU A 33 -64.48 25.57 3.94
CA LEU A 33 -65.02 25.81 5.28
C LEU A 33 -66.54 25.93 5.24
N ASP A 34 -67.22 25.15 6.09
CA ASP A 34 -68.68 25.16 6.25
C ASP A 34 -69.18 26.54 6.71
N ALA A 35 -70.33 26.94 6.16
CA ALA A 35 -71.04 28.14 6.56
C ALA A 35 -71.51 28.07 8.03
N LYS A 36 -71.51 29.22 8.73
CA LYS A 36 -71.94 29.35 10.14
C LYS A 36 -73.31 28.68 10.37
N THR A 37 -73.31 27.59 11.14
CA THR A 37 -74.53 26.89 11.54
C THR A 37 -75.20 27.61 12.72
N LYS A 38 -76.51 27.87 12.58
CA LYS A 38 -77.39 28.43 13.63
C LYS A 38 -77.55 27.46 14.81
N GLY A 39 -77.88 28.02 15.98
CA GLY A 39 -77.82 27.41 17.31
C GLY A 39 -78.59 26.11 17.60
N ARG A 40 -78.26 25.55 18.77
CA ARG A 40 -78.57 24.24 19.36
C ARG A 40 -80.05 23.89 19.55
N GLN A 41 -80.35 22.60 19.40
CA GLN A 41 -81.28 21.86 20.27
C GLN A 41 -80.59 20.58 20.79
N GLN A 42 -80.81 20.22 22.05
CA GLN A 42 -80.26 19.01 22.69
C GLN A 42 -81.21 17.83 22.47
N SER A 43 -80.67 16.68 22.06
CA SER A 43 -81.32 15.37 22.17
C SER A 43 -80.46 14.42 23.00
N ALA A 44 -81.11 13.57 23.80
CA ALA A 44 -80.57 12.90 24.97
C ALA A 44 -80.34 11.38 24.79
N GLU A 45 -79.65 10.97 23.72
CA GLU A 45 -79.27 9.56 23.51
C GLU A 45 -77.77 9.45 23.19
N ARG A 46 -77.04 8.66 24.00
CA ARG A 46 -75.63 8.33 23.75
C ARG A 46 -75.54 7.21 22.71
N GLN A 47 -74.66 7.36 21.72
CA GLN A 47 -74.30 6.29 20.78
C GLN A 47 -73.41 5.24 21.45
N THR A 48 -73.63 3.97 21.10
CA THR A 48 -72.84 2.81 21.55
C THR A 48 -71.38 2.89 21.06
N GLU A 49 -70.42 2.60 21.93
CA GLU A 49 -68.98 2.66 21.62
C GLU A 49 -68.60 1.56 20.61
N ILE A 50 -68.39 1.93 19.34
CA ILE A 50 -67.81 1.07 18.32
C ILE A 50 -66.30 1.21 18.40
N ARG A 51 -65.61 0.18 18.92
CA ARG A 51 -64.15 0.10 18.88
C ARG A 51 -63.70 -0.28 17.48
N THR A 52 -62.71 0.44 16.97
CA THR A 52 -62.08 0.15 15.68
C THR A 52 -61.31 -1.17 15.77
N ASP A 53 -61.55 -2.06 14.82
CA ASP A 53 -60.85 -3.34 14.68
C ASP A 53 -59.33 -3.09 14.62
N SER A 54 -58.56 -3.79 15.47
CA SER A 54 -57.13 -3.52 15.61
C SER A 54 -56.41 -3.96 14.34
N ASN A 55 -56.02 -2.97 13.52
CA ASN A 55 -55.32 -3.20 12.26
C ASN A 55 -54.08 -4.12 12.45
N VAL A 56 -54.19 -5.34 11.93
CA VAL A 56 -53.09 -6.31 11.74
C VAL A 56 -51.91 -5.69 10.95
N ALA A 57 -52.16 -4.61 10.20
CA ALA A 57 -51.18 -3.89 9.39
C ALA A 57 -49.99 -3.28 10.19
N ASN A 58 -50.10 -3.10 11.51
CA ASN A 58 -48.99 -2.58 12.33
C ASN A 58 -47.89 -3.64 12.62
N ALA A 59 -48.11 -4.90 12.28
CA ALA A 59 -47.12 -5.96 12.53
C ALA A 59 -45.83 -5.72 11.74
N ILE A 60 -45.92 -5.32 10.46
CA ILE A 60 -44.74 -5.09 9.60
C ILE A 60 -43.88 -3.93 10.11
N LEU A 61 -44.50 -2.85 10.62
CA LEU A 61 -43.78 -1.69 11.17
C LEU A 61 -43.11 -1.98 12.52
N LYS A 62 -43.51 -3.06 13.19
CA LYS A 62 -42.88 -3.56 14.43
C LYS A 62 -41.82 -4.63 14.17
N CYS A 63 -41.79 -5.20 12.96
CA CYS A 63 -40.77 -6.17 12.58
C CYS A 63 -39.48 -5.45 12.20
N THR A 64 -38.42 -5.68 12.97
CA THR A 64 -37.06 -5.30 12.61
C THR A 64 -36.47 -6.43 11.79
N PHE A 65 -36.15 -6.17 10.52
CA PHE A 65 -35.45 -7.14 9.67
C PHE A 65 -33.98 -6.77 9.62
N LEU A 66 -33.10 -7.75 9.82
CA LEU A 66 -31.68 -7.55 9.55
C LEU A 66 -31.48 -7.38 8.03
N PRO A 67 -30.64 -6.42 7.58
CA PRO A 67 -30.42 -6.19 6.15
C PRO A 67 -29.89 -7.46 5.47
N LYS A 68 -30.53 -7.90 4.39
CA LYS A 68 -30.11 -9.10 3.66
C LYS A 68 -28.66 -8.94 3.18
N LEU A 69 -27.74 -9.64 3.83
CA LEU A 69 -26.32 -9.65 3.47
C LEU A 69 -26.12 -10.44 2.18
N LYS A 70 -25.44 -9.82 1.21
CA LYS A 70 -24.84 -10.55 0.09
C LYS A 70 -23.63 -11.30 0.66
N THR A 71 -23.83 -12.57 0.99
CA THR A 71 -22.81 -13.40 1.63
C THR A 71 -21.67 -13.67 0.65
N ALA A 72 -20.44 -13.31 1.01
CA ALA A 72 -19.25 -13.76 0.27
C ALA A 72 -19.17 -15.29 0.34
N GLN A 73 -18.61 -15.93 -0.69
CA GLN A 73 -18.45 -17.40 -0.73
C GLN A 73 -17.68 -17.94 0.48
N SER A 74 -16.69 -17.19 0.97
CA SER A 74 -15.92 -17.50 2.19
C SER A 74 -16.80 -17.58 3.45
N VAL A 75 -17.81 -16.70 3.57
CA VAL A 75 -18.72 -16.68 4.72
C VAL A 75 -19.74 -17.81 4.63
N GLN A 76 -20.27 -18.14 3.43
CA GLN A 76 -21.21 -19.26 3.23
C GLN A 76 -20.64 -20.61 3.69
N ALA A 77 -19.34 -20.81 3.47
CA ALA A 77 -18.65 -22.05 3.79
C ALA A 77 -18.46 -22.28 5.31
N CYS A 78 -18.68 -21.26 6.13
CA CYS A 78 -18.46 -21.31 7.58
C CYS A 78 -19.64 -21.85 8.40
N GLN A 79 -20.80 -22.09 7.77
CA GLN A 79 -21.99 -22.56 8.49
C GLN A 79 -21.75 -23.88 9.26
N LYS A 80 -20.84 -24.73 8.78
CA LYS A 80 -20.48 -26.01 9.42
C LYS A 80 -19.23 -25.93 10.32
N THR A 81 -18.54 -24.79 10.33
CA THR A 81 -17.22 -24.59 10.98
C THR A 81 -17.19 -23.33 11.84
N GLU A 82 -18.34 -22.80 12.26
CA GLU A 82 -18.46 -21.61 13.12
C GLU A 82 -17.61 -21.69 14.40
N ARG A 83 -17.54 -22.87 15.01
CA ARG A 83 -16.66 -23.11 16.17
C ARG A 83 -15.19 -22.83 15.85
N ASP A 84 -14.73 -23.30 14.69
CA ASP A 84 -13.33 -23.14 14.27
C ASP A 84 -13.05 -21.67 13.91
N PHE A 85 -14.03 -20.98 13.30
CA PHE A 85 -14.01 -19.53 13.11
C PHE A 85 -13.78 -18.79 14.44
N TYR A 86 -14.61 -19.00 15.45
CA TYR A 86 -14.46 -18.30 16.73
C TYR A 86 -13.18 -18.65 17.47
N LYS A 87 -12.72 -19.90 17.36
CA LYS A 87 -11.42 -20.30 17.90
C LYS A 87 -10.28 -19.53 17.24
N SER A 88 -10.33 -19.38 15.92
CA SER A 88 -9.32 -18.62 15.18
C SER A 88 -9.44 -17.12 15.46
N LEU A 89 -10.66 -16.59 15.58
CA LEU A 89 -10.94 -15.20 15.96
C LEU A 89 -10.34 -14.85 17.32
N SER A 90 -10.54 -15.72 18.32
CA SER A 90 -10.00 -15.51 19.67
C SER A 90 -8.48 -15.42 19.66
N ARG A 91 -7.82 -16.23 18.82
CA ARG A 91 -6.35 -16.22 18.69
C ARG A 91 -5.85 -14.96 17.97
N LEU A 92 -6.55 -14.55 16.92
CA LEU A 92 -6.28 -13.28 16.23
C LEU A 92 -6.41 -12.10 17.18
N ALA A 93 -7.51 -12.07 17.95
CA ALA A 93 -7.77 -11.06 18.96
C ALA A 93 -6.69 -11.02 20.05
N GLU A 94 -6.32 -12.17 20.61
CA GLU A 94 -5.26 -12.29 21.62
C GLU A 94 -3.90 -11.78 21.09
N HIS A 95 -3.52 -12.20 19.89
CA HIS A 95 -2.25 -11.82 19.26
C HIS A 95 -2.09 -10.31 19.09
N TYR A 96 -3.16 -9.62 18.66
CA TYR A 96 -3.14 -8.17 18.50
C TYR A 96 -3.63 -7.41 19.74
N SER A 97 -3.90 -8.10 20.86
CA SER A 97 -4.46 -7.51 22.08
C SER A 97 -5.74 -6.70 21.85
N ILE A 98 -6.64 -7.22 21.02
CA ILE A 98 -7.91 -6.59 20.65
C ILE A 98 -9.05 -7.35 21.34
N GLU A 99 -9.98 -6.63 21.97
CA GLU A 99 -11.22 -7.22 22.47
C GLU A 99 -12.25 -7.31 21.33
N PRO A 100 -12.66 -8.51 20.88
CA PRO A 100 -13.63 -8.66 19.79
C PRO A 100 -15.05 -8.35 20.26
N MET A 101 -15.89 -7.86 19.35
CA MET A 101 -17.33 -7.71 19.60
C MET A 101 -17.98 -9.06 19.92
N GLN A 102 -18.89 -9.08 20.88
CA GLN A 102 -19.72 -10.25 21.17
C GLN A 102 -20.76 -10.41 20.06
N THR A 103 -20.52 -11.34 19.13
CA THR A 103 -21.40 -11.58 17.98
C THR A 103 -22.05 -12.95 17.97
N GLN A 104 -21.81 -13.78 18.99
CA GLN A 104 -22.36 -15.15 19.09
C GLN A 104 -23.88 -15.16 19.23
N ASP A 105 -24.48 -14.06 19.70
CA ASP A 105 -25.93 -13.90 19.84
C ASP A 105 -26.65 -13.68 18.49
N PHE A 106 -25.91 -13.40 17.41
CA PHE A 106 -26.50 -13.23 16.08
C PHE A 106 -26.58 -14.56 15.33
N GLU A 107 -27.59 -14.71 14.48
CA GLU A 107 -27.68 -15.87 13.59
C GLU A 107 -26.71 -15.75 12.40
N PHE A 108 -26.27 -16.90 11.88
CA PHE A 108 -25.50 -16.97 10.65
C PHE A 108 -26.27 -16.35 9.47
N PRO A 109 -25.63 -15.55 8.59
CA PRO A 109 -24.20 -15.21 8.51
C PRO A 109 -23.80 -13.90 9.24
N TYR A 110 -24.70 -13.30 10.01
CA TYR A 110 -24.48 -11.98 10.62
C TYR A 110 -23.40 -12.04 11.72
N ASN A 111 -23.39 -13.09 12.52
CA ASN A 111 -22.37 -13.34 13.54
C ASN A 111 -20.94 -13.24 12.99
N ILE A 112 -20.67 -13.91 11.87
CA ILE A 112 -19.37 -13.92 11.21
C ILE A 112 -19.07 -12.58 10.55
N THR A 113 -20.05 -12.02 9.85
CA THR A 113 -19.84 -10.77 9.10
C THR A 113 -19.57 -9.60 10.04
N LEU A 114 -20.32 -9.50 11.16
CA LEU A 114 -20.10 -8.48 12.19
C LEU A 114 -18.76 -8.69 12.89
N SER A 115 -18.38 -9.93 13.20
CA SER A 115 -17.05 -10.25 13.76
C SER A 115 -15.92 -9.80 12.84
N MET A 116 -16.00 -10.12 11.54
CA MET A 116 -14.99 -9.70 10.57
C MET A 116 -14.91 -8.18 10.46
N TRP A 117 -16.05 -7.51 10.30
CA TRP A 117 -16.10 -6.04 10.20
C TRP A 117 -15.52 -5.35 11.45
N ASP A 118 -15.85 -5.84 12.65
CA ASP A 118 -15.31 -5.32 13.91
C ASP A 118 -13.79 -5.49 13.98
N MET A 119 -13.29 -6.68 13.64
CA MET A 119 -11.85 -6.95 13.63
C MET A 119 -11.10 -6.11 12.59
N GLU A 120 -11.60 -6.00 11.36
CA GLU A 120 -11.00 -5.14 10.33
C GLU A 120 -10.90 -3.69 10.83
N THR A 121 -11.97 -3.18 11.43
CA THR A 121 -12.03 -1.80 11.93
C THR A 121 -11.04 -1.56 13.06
N LYS A 122 -10.89 -2.52 13.98
CA LYS A 122 -9.97 -2.42 15.13
C LYS A 122 -8.52 -2.64 14.73
N LEU A 123 -8.24 -3.59 13.85
CA LEU A 123 -6.89 -3.88 13.36
C LEU A 123 -6.33 -2.71 12.54
N LYS A 124 -7.12 -2.13 11.63
CA LYS A 124 -6.73 -0.91 10.88
C LYS A 124 -6.28 0.24 11.78
N ARG A 125 -6.80 0.34 13.00
CA ARG A 125 -6.45 1.40 13.95
C ARG A 125 -5.23 1.07 14.81
N THR A 126 -4.93 -0.21 14.97
CA THR A 126 -3.96 -0.69 15.97
C THR A 126 -2.63 -1.08 15.33
N ASN A 127 -2.67 -1.64 14.12
CA ASN A 127 -1.47 -2.03 13.37
C ASN A 127 -1.31 -1.15 12.13
N ILE A 128 -0.23 -0.38 12.08
CA ILE A 128 0.09 0.53 10.96
C ILE A 128 0.29 -0.23 9.63
N ASN A 129 0.77 -1.46 9.70
CA ASN A 129 1.05 -2.29 8.52
C ASN A 129 -0.09 -3.25 8.19
N TRP A 130 -1.28 -3.04 8.74
CA TRP A 130 -2.41 -3.91 8.43
C TRP A 130 -2.81 -3.75 6.96
N ASP A 131 -2.84 -4.87 6.21
CA ASP A 131 -3.33 -4.90 4.82
C ASP A 131 -4.70 -5.56 4.75
N GLY A 132 -4.86 -6.69 5.43
CA GLY A 132 -6.10 -7.44 5.42
C GLY A 132 -6.03 -8.74 6.21
N PHE A 133 -7.15 -9.44 6.29
CA PHE A 133 -7.14 -10.86 6.62
C PHE A 133 -8.14 -11.61 5.77
N LYS A 134 -7.84 -12.88 5.52
CA LYS A 134 -8.68 -13.79 4.75
C LYS A 134 -9.10 -14.94 5.64
N LEU A 135 -10.31 -15.42 5.39
CA LEU A 135 -10.85 -16.60 6.05
C LEU A 135 -10.63 -17.80 5.13
N ILE A 136 -9.67 -18.66 5.49
CA ILE A 136 -9.31 -19.84 4.70
C ILE A 136 -10.07 -21.04 5.24
N GLN A 137 -10.63 -21.82 4.31
CA GLN A 137 -11.14 -23.14 4.61
C GLN A 137 -10.25 -24.19 3.96
N ASN A 138 -9.65 -25.05 4.77
CA ASN A 138 -8.83 -26.16 4.29
C ASN A 138 -9.13 -27.42 5.09
N SER A 139 -9.39 -28.54 4.39
CA SER A 139 -9.54 -29.87 5.00
C SER A 139 -10.57 -29.92 6.15
N GLY A 140 -11.68 -29.18 6.01
CA GLY A 140 -12.76 -29.15 7.00
C GLY A 140 -12.52 -28.24 8.22
N LYS A 141 -11.42 -27.49 8.24
CA LYS A 141 -11.15 -26.44 9.24
C LYS A 141 -11.26 -25.05 8.61
N THR A 142 -11.69 -24.10 9.41
CA THR A 142 -11.76 -22.68 9.03
C THR A 142 -10.87 -21.86 9.96
N TYR A 143 -10.02 -21.00 9.38
CA TYR A 143 -9.11 -20.16 10.15
C TYR A 143 -8.76 -18.86 9.43
N PHE A 144 -8.34 -17.86 10.20
CA PHE A 144 -7.86 -16.60 9.68
C PHE A 144 -6.41 -16.69 9.22
N VAL A 145 -6.11 -15.99 8.13
CA VAL A 145 -4.76 -15.59 7.76
C VAL A 145 -4.75 -14.07 7.69
N SER A 146 -3.96 -13.42 8.55
CA SER A 146 -3.74 -11.97 8.48
C SER A 146 -2.53 -11.67 7.64
N GLU A 147 -2.63 -10.64 6.82
CA GLU A 147 -1.54 -10.09 6.03
C GLU A 147 -1.17 -8.71 6.59
N GLU A 148 0.13 -8.49 6.75
CA GLU A 148 0.69 -7.19 7.06
C GLU A 148 1.62 -6.80 5.91
N ARG A 149 1.50 -5.57 5.42
CA ARG A 149 2.27 -5.04 4.30
C ARG A 149 2.79 -3.64 4.64
N TYR A 150 4.06 -3.40 4.32
CA TYR A 150 4.60 -2.04 4.32
C TYR A 150 4.26 -1.38 2.98
N ASN A 151 3.38 -0.36 3.01
CA ASN A 151 2.97 0.36 1.82
C ASN A 151 4.05 1.39 1.42
N THR A 152 4.78 1.13 0.33
CA THR A 152 5.78 2.03 -0.25
C THR A 152 5.14 3.08 -1.18
N GLY A 153 3.86 2.88 -1.54
CA GLY A 153 3.06 3.80 -2.34
C GLY A 153 3.52 3.80 -3.79
N THR A 154 4.00 4.94 -4.27
CA THR A 154 4.62 5.07 -5.60
C THR A 154 6.02 5.69 -5.48
N THR A 155 6.68 5.47 -4.33
CA THR A 155 7.93 6.14 -3.98
C THR A 155 9.11 5.39 -4.60
N LEU A 156 9.96 6.12 -5.34
CA LEU A 156 11.25 5.61 -5.79
C LEU A 156 12.30 5.88 -4.71
N TYR A 157 12.82 4.82 -4.10
CA TYR A 157 13.88 4.89 -3.09
C TYR A 157 15.25 4.90 -3.77
N TYR A 158 15.51 5.95 -4.54
CA TYR A 158 16.78 6.16 -5.24
C TYR A 158 17.74 7.02 -4.44
N ILE A 159 18.81 6.42 -3.94
CA ILE A 159 19.80 7.07 -3.07
C ILE A 159 20.87 7.77 -3.95
N PRO A 160 20.90 9.12 -4.02
CA PRO A 160 21.85 9.82 -4.88
C PRO A 160 23.28 9.81 -4.30
N ILE A 161 24.25 9.29 -5.06
CA ILE A 161 25.64 9.19 -4.58
C ILE A 161 26.50 10.43 -4.87
N LYS A 162 26.12 11.28 -5.83
CA LYS A 162 26.89 12.48 -6.18
C LYS A 162 27.07 13.46 -5.01
N PRO A 163 26.07 13.72 -4.15
CA PRO A 163 26.27 14.51 -2.93
C PRO A 163 27.36 13.93 -2.03
N LEU A 164 27.36 12.62 -1.80
CA LEU A 164 28.39 11.94 -1.00
C LEU A 164 29.79 12.11 -1.62
N PHE A 165 29.90 11.99 -2.94
CA PHE A 165 31.14 12.23 -3.67
C PHE A 165 31.64 13.67 -3.51
N LYS A 166 30.76 14.66 -3.61
CA LYS A 166 31.09 16.07 -3.38
C LYS A 166 31.55 16.29 -1.93
N MET A 167 30.84 15.75 -0.93
CA MET A 167 31.20 15.89 0.48
C MET A 167 32.56 15.27 0.83
N LEU A 168 32.96 14.17 0.18
CA LEU A 168 34.29 13.56 0.38
C LEU A 168 35.44 14.46 -0.07
N LYS A 169 35.18 15.37 -1.02
CA LYS A 169 36.15 16.35 -1.52
C LYS A 169 36.14 17.65 -0.71
N ASP A 170 35.05 17.95 -0.01
CA ASP A 170 34.91 19.11 0.86
C ASP A 170 35.63 18.89 2.21
N PRO A 171 36.71 19.62 2.54
CA PRO A 171 37.43 19.45 3.80
C PRO A 171 36.55 19.67 5.04
N LYS A 172 35.52 20.52 4.95
CA LYS A 172 34.59 20.78 6.06
C LYS A 172 33.66 19.59 6.31
N ARG A 173 33.24 18.91 5.24
CA ARG A 173 32.25 17.82 5.29
C ARG A 173 32.86 16.43 5.20
N LYS A 174 34.16 16.30 5.01
CA LYS A 174 34.85 15.01 4.84
C LYS A 174 34.56 14.00 5.95
N LYS A 175 34.50 14.43 7.22
CA LYS A 175 34.18 13.53 8.35
C LYS A 175 32.73 13.06 8.30
N THR A 176 31.81 13.96 7.97
CA THR A 176 30.38 13.65 7.77
C THR A 176 30.20 12.68 6.61
N ALA A 177 30.92 12.91 5.51
CA ALA A 177 30.93 12.01 4.36
C ALA A 177 31.47 10.62 4.71
N GLN A 178 32.52 10.52 5.53
CA GLN A 178 33.04 9.23 6.01
C GLN A 178 32.04 8.50 6.92
N LEU A 179 31.24 9.22 7.69
CA LEU A 179 30.18 8.63 8.50
C LEU A 179 29.04 8.10 7.61
N LEU A 180 28.55 8.90 6.67
CA LEU A 180 27.53 8.48 5.70
C LEU A 180 28.03 7.35 4.78
N LEU A 181 29.33 7.31 4.47
CA LEU A 181 29.94 6.19 3.74
C LEU A 181 29.78 4.87 4.51
N SER A 182 29.85 4.89 5.85
CA SER A 182 29.54 3.69 6.65
C SER A 182 28.07 3.30 6.57
N VAL A 183 27.15 4.27 6.52
CA VAL A 183 25.72 4.03 6.29
C VAL A 183 25.49 3.39 4.92
N CYS A 184 26.00 4.00 3.86
CA CYS A 184 25.86 3.47 2.50
C CYS A 184 26.55 2.10 2.34
N SER A 185 27.69 1.85 2.99
CA SER A 185 28.30 0.51 3.00
C SER A 185 27.43 -0.54 3.71
N TYR A 186 26.69 -0.16 4.75
CA TYR A 186 25.70 -1.04 5.39
C TYR A 186 24.55 -1.35 4.43
N LEU A 187 24.02 -0.31 3.78
CA LEU A 187 22.95 -0.46 2.79
C LEU A 187 23.38 -1.33 1.59
N TYR A 188 24.63 -1.18 1.16
CA TYR A 188 25.19 -1.94 0.03
C TYR A 188 25.49 -3.40 0.39
N HIS A 189 26.16 -3.68 1.51
CA HIS A 189 26.65 -5.04 1.81
C HIS A 189 25.68 -5.91 2.60
N ILE A 190 24.84 -5.32 3.45
CA ILE A 190 23.98 -6.07 4.38
C ILE A 190 22.53 -5.98 3.93
N VAL A 191 22.06 -4.76 3.66
CA VAL A 191 20.69 -4.54 3.19
C VAL A 191 20.53 -4.97 1.72
N LEU A 192 21.63 -5.04 0.97
CA LEU A 192 21.71 -5.47 -0.43
C LEU A 192 20.97 -4.55 -1.40
N ILE A 193 20.98 -3.24 -1.16
CA ILE A 193 20.40 -2.28 -2.10
C ILE A 193 21.21 -2.30 -3.42
N PRO A 194 20.55 -2.53 -4.58
CA PRO A 194 21.20 -2.55 -5.89
C PRO A 194 21.97 -1.26 -6.17
N TYR A 195 23.06 -1.36 -6.93
CA TYR A 195 23.88 -0.21 -7.31
C TYR A 195 23.90 -0.07 -8.83
N TYR A 196 23.51 1.09 -9.37
CA TYR A 196 23.33 1.31 -10.83
C TYR A 196 24.55 1.05 -11.73
N ARG A 197 25.74 0.80 -11.17
CA ARG A 197 26.94 0.40 -11.94
C ARG A 197 27.13 -1.12 -12.03
N GLN A 198 26.22 -1.90 -11.45
CA GLN A 198 26.25 -3.35 -11.47
C GLN A 198 25.34 -3.88 -12.57
N GLU A 199 25.87 -4.75 -13.43
CA GLU A 199 25.16 -5.33 -14.59
C GLU A 199 23.85 -6.06 -14.22
N GLU A 200 23.76 -6.59 -13.00
CA GLU A 200 22.55 -7.25 -12.50
C GLU A 200 21.46 -6.28 -12.01
N SER A 201 21.75 -4.98 -11.92
CA SER A 201 20.78 -3.98 -11.45
C SER A 201 19.91 -3.44 -12.59
N TYR A 202 18.64 -3.18 -12.29
CA TYR A 202 17.70 -2.58 -13.25
C TYR A 202 18.21 -1.23 -13.78
N LEU A 203 18.68 -0.34 -12.89
CA LEU A 203 19.17 0.97 -13.30
C LEU A 203 20.37 0.88 -14.25
N TYR A 204 21.27 -0.10 -14.11
CA TYR A 204 22.40 -0.25 -15.02
C TYR A 204 21.95 -0.30 -16.49
N TRP A 205 20.94 -1.11 -16.79
CA TRP A 205 20.40 -1.24 -18.14
C TRP A 205 19.73 0.04 -18.64
N LEU A 206 19.10 0.80 -17.74
CA LEU A 206 18.59 2.11 -18.11
C LEU A 206 19.71 3.10 -18.44
N TYR A 207 20.80 3.12 -17.67
CA TYR A 207 21.96 3.96 -17.98
C TYR A 207 22.60 3.58 -19.33
N GLU A 208 22.74 2.28 -19.63
CA GLU A 208 23.23 1.81 -20.93
C GLU A 208 22.30 2.25 -22.06
N THR A 209 20.98 2.12 -21.87
CA THR A 209 19.97 2.58 -22.84
C THR A 209 20.09 4.08 -23.10
N MET A 210 20.27 4.90 -22.05
CA MET A 210 20.49 6.34 -22.19
C MET A 210 21.78 6.66 -22.94
N ASN A 211 22.84 5.86 -22.73
CA ASN A 211 24.09 6.03 -23.47
C ASN A 211 23.90 5.74 -24.96
N ASP A 212 23.27 4.62 -25.31
CA ASP A 212 22.99 4.25 -26.69
C ASP A 212 22.16 5.30 -27.44
N TRP A 213 21.14 5.88 -26.77
CA TRP A 213 20.31 6.93 -27.37
C TRP A 213 21.12 8.19 -27.66
N VAL A 214 21.93 8.64 -26.70
CA VAL A 214 22.75 9.86 -26.85
C VAL A 214 23.89 9.68 -27.86
N GLU A 215 24.40 8.46 -28.04
CA GLU A 215 25.41 8.15 -29.05
C GLU A 215 24.87 8.22 -30.49
N GLN A 216 23.59 7.89 -30.68
CA GLN A 216 22.93 7.90 -31.99
C GLN A 216 22.44 9.28 -32.43
N ASP A 217 22.27 10.21 -31.50
CA ASP A 217 21.84 11.58 -31.78
C ASP A 217 22.91 12.39 -32.55
N GLU A 218 22.45 13.38 -33.32
CA GLU A 218 23.33 14.33 -33.99
C GLU A 218 24.21 15.10 -32.98
N GLU A 219 25.48 15.31 -33.33
CA GLU A 219 26.42 16.01 -32.45
C GLU A 219 26.07 17.51 -32.38
N THR A 220 25.59 17.92 -31.20
CA THR A 220 25.18 19.28 -30.88
C THR A 220 25.74 19.66 -29.51
N ALA A 221 25.66 20.95 -29.15
CA ALA A 221 26.08 21.41 -27.83
C ALA A 221 25.25 20.79 -26.68
N GLU A 222 23.99 20.45 -26.97
CA GLU A 222 23.09 19.78 -26.02
C GLU A 222 23.47 18.31 -25.86
N THR A 223 23.66 17.57 -26.96
CA THR A 223 24.04 16.16 -26.89
C THR A 223 25.42 15.98 -26.24
N GLU A 224 26.36 16.91 -26.43
CA GLU A 224 27.65 16.88 -25.70
C GLU A 224 27.48 17.13 -24.20
N THR A 225 26.50 17.95 -23.80
CA THR A 225 26.16 18.15 -22.38
C THR A 225 25.58 16.86 -21.78
N ASN A 226 24.72 16.16 -22.51
CA ASN A 226 24.14 14.88 -22.10
C ASN A 226 25.21 13.79 -21.97
N LYS A 227 26.11 13.67 -22.96
CA LYS A 227 27.29 12.79 -22.89
C LYS A 227 28.15 13.08 -21.68
N ARG A 228 28.33 14.36 -21.31
CA ARG A 228 29.08 14.74 -20.11
C ARG A 228 28.37 14.33 -18.82
N GLU A 229 27.05 14.40 -18.74
CA GLU A 229 26.31 13.90 -17.57
C GLU A 229 26.48 12.39 -17.39
N LEU A 230 26.40 11.61 -18.48
CA LEU A 230 26.66 10.17 -18.48
C LEU A 230 28.08 9.83 -18.02
N ARG A 231 29.10 10.46 -18.61
CA ARG A 231 30.51 10.27 -18.20
C ARG A 231 30.75 10.63 -16.74
N ASN A 232 30.09 11.69 -16.25
CA ASN A 232 30.16 12.07 -14.83
C ASN A 232 29.48 11.02 -13.94
N ALA A 233 28.32 10.50 -14.34
CA ALA A 233 27.61 9.47 -13.61
C ALA A 233 28.45 8.19 -13.51
N GLU A 234 29.05 7.73 -14.59
CA GLU A 234 29.99 6.60 -14.60
C GLU A 234 31.18 6.86 -13.66
N TYR A 235 31.90 7.97 -13.87
CA TYR A 235 33.10 8.27 -13.09
C TYR A 235 32.81 8.39 -11.59
N ILE A 236 31.72 9.05 -11.20
CA ILE A 236 31.32 9.20 -9.80
C ILE A 236 30.90 7.85 -9.22
N GLY A 237 30.11 7.08 -9.99
CA GLY A 237 29.64 5.74 -9.68
C GLY A 237 30.78 4.81 -9.30
N ASP A 238 31.74 4.64 -10.20
CA ASP A 238 32.86 3.73 -10.00
C ASP A 238 33.73 4.14 -8.80
N LYS A 239 33.92 5.45 -8.59
CA LYS A 239 34.73 5.96 -7.47
C LYS A 239 34.05 5.80 -6.12
N ILE A 240 32.73 5.93 -6.06
CA ILE A 240 31.97 5.69 -4.82
C ILE A 240 31.84 4.21 -4.55
N GLU A 241 31.55 3.39 -5.55
CA GLU A 241 31.39 1.94 -5.36
C GLU A 241 32.66 1.31 -4.79
N GLN A 242 33.84 1.66 -5.32
CA GLN A 242 35.13 1.24 -4.77
C GLN A 242 35.28 1.54 -3.27
N LYS A 243 34.67 2.63 -2.79
CA LYS A 243 34.65 2.98 -1.37
C LYS A 243 33.60 2.18 -0.62
N LEU A 244 32.40 2.01 -1.18
CA LEU A 244 31.30 1.27 -0.56
C LEU A 244 31.65 -0.20 -0.36
N PHE A 245 32.22 -0.83 -1.40
CA PHE A 245 32.66 -2.22 -1.44
C PHE A 245 33.73 -2.55 -0.38
N ASN A 246 34.39 -1.54 0.18
CA ASN A 246 35.37 -1.77 1.23
C ASN A 246 34.69 -1.98 2.60
N HIS A 247 34.56 -3.25 2.99
CA HIS A 247 34.04 -3.69 4.29
C HIS A 247 34.70 -3.04 5.52
N ILE A 248 35.86 -2.38 5.37
CA ILE A 248 36.44 -1.59 6.47
C ILE A 248 35.46 -0.54 6.99
N ASN A 249 34.59 0.01 6.15
CA ASN A 249 33.61 1.02 6.55
C ASN A 249 32.62 0.48 7.59
N LEU A 250 32.27 -0.80 7.53
CA LEU A 250 31.46 -1.47 8.55
C LEU A 250 32.26 -1.68 9.84
N LYS A 251 33.50 -2.17 9.72
CA LYS A 251 34.39 -2.42 10.88
C LYS A 251 34.69 -1.16 11.70
N VAL A 252 34.75 0.00 11.05
CA VAL A 252 35.02 1.29 11.72
C VAL A 252 33.77 2.10 11.99
N PHE A 253 32.57 1.58 11.68
CA PHE A 253 31.32 2.34 11.75
C PHE A 253 31.06 2.84 13.17
N GLU A 254 31.00 1.94 14.15
CA GLU A 254 30.80 2.29 15.56
C GLU A 254 31.82 3.34 16.06
N LYS A 255 33.08 3.14 15.71
CA LYS A 255 34.17 4.07 16.08
C LYS A 255 33.99 5.45 15.44
N ARG A 256 33.54 5.53 14.19
CA ARG A 256 33.23 6.80 13.52
C ARG A 256 32.05 7.48 14.21
N LEU A 257 30.99 6.73 14.49
CA LEU A 257 29.77 7.22 15.15
C LEU A 257 30.07 7.81 16.54
N ASN A 258 30.83 7.09 17.37
CA ASN A 258 31.15 7.50 18.74
C ASN A 258 32.12 8.69 18.83
N ARG A 259 32.96 8.89 17.80
CA ARG A 259 33.93 10.00 17.76
C ARG A 259 33.44 11.21 16.96
N PHE A 260 32.27 11.09 16.34
CA PHE A 260 31.72 12.16 15.53
C PHE A 260 31.38 13.37 16.40
N LYS A 261 31.67 14.56 15.88
CA LYS A 261 31.35 15.82 16.54
C LYS A 261 30.59 16.67 15.53
N SER A 262 29.30 16.84 15.76
CA SER A 262 28.46 17.67 14.91
C SER A 262 28.83 19.14 15.11
N VAL A 263 29.09 19.85 14.01
CA VAL A 263 29.44 21.28 14.04
C VAL A 263 28.22 22.14 13.76
N ASP A 264 27.24 21.62 13.04
CA ASP A 264 26.00 22.30 12.69
C ASP A 264 24.80 21.35 12.61
N THR A 265 23.63 21.90 12.26
CA THR A 265 22.37 21.16 12.12
C THR A 265 22.50 20.02 11.09
N PHE A 266 23.14 20.28 9.95
CA PHE A 266 23.33 19.27 8.91
C PHE A 266 24.13 18.07 9.44
N ASP A 267 25.25 18.32 10.12
CA ASP A 267 26.04 17.24 10.75
C ASP A 267 25.25 16.50 11.85
N SER A 268 24.38 17.20 12.58
CA SER A 268 23.50 16.59 13.58
C SER A 268 22.50 15.62 12.94
N GLU A 269 21.85 16.01 11.84
CA GLU A 269 20.93 15.12 11.12
C GLU A 269 21.66 13.92 10.51
N CYS A 270 22.82 14.13 9.86
CA CYS A 270 23.65 13.02 9.37
C CYS A 270 24.05 12.05 10.49
N TRP A 271 24.35 12.55 11.69
CA TRP A 271 24.68 11.70 12.83
C TRP A 271 23.47 10.88 13.31
N LYS A 272 22.26 11.46 13.35
CA LYS A 272 21.04 10.73 13.69
C LYS A 272 20.76 9.60 12.71
N ILE A 273 20.86 9.88 11.41
CA ILE A 273 20.73 8.88 10.34
C ILE A 273 21.75 7.75 10.54
N ALA A 274 23.02 8.11 10.77
CA ALA A 274 24.07 7.12 11.00
C ALA A 274 23.84 6.29 12.27
N ARG A 275 23.32 6.89 13.33
CA ARG A 275 22.95 6.19 14.56
C ARG A 275 21.80 5.21 14.31
N ASN A 276 20.76 5.64 13.60
CA ASN A 276 19.59 4.81 13.30
C ASN A 276 20.00 3.62 12.41
N ALA A 277 20.84 3.86 11.40
CA ALA A 277 21.43 2.81 10.57
C ALA A 277 22.29 1.84 11.38
N PHE A 278 23.12 2.34 12.30
CA PHE A 278 23.94 1.47 13.15
C PHE A 278 23.10 0.65 14.14
N ALA A 279 22.00 1.21 14.65
CA ALA A 279 21.05 0.47 15.48
C ALA A 279 20.39 -0.67 14.69
N LEU A 280 19.92 -0.39 13.47
CA LEU A 280 19.42 -1.42 12.55
C LEU A 280 20.46 -2.50 12.27
N TYR A 281 21.69 -2.11 11.93
CA TYR A 281 22.78 -3.06 11.68
C TYR A 281 23.11 -3.94 12.90
N THR A 282 22.99 -3.41 14.12
CA THR A 282 23.28 -4.15 15.35
C THR A 282 22.16 -5.13 15.70
N GLU A 283 20.91 -4.70 15.53
CA GLU A 283 19.72 -5.48 15.87
C GLU A 283 19.38 -6.53 14.81
N TYR A 284 19.66 -6.20 13.54
CA TYR A 284 19.35 -6.99 12.36
C TYR A 284 20.61 -7.17 11.46
N PRO A 285 21.65 -7.90 11.94
CA PRO A 285 22.96 -7.94 11.28
C PRO A 285 23.01 -8.70 9.95
N SER A 286 21.98 -9.51 9.66
CA SER A 286 21.88 -10.36 8.46
C SER A 286 20.60 -10.13 7.67
N GLU A 287 19.77 -9.18 8.07
CA GLU A 287 18.51 -8.90 7.39
C GLU A 287 18.76 -7.98 6.19
N ASN A 288 18.13 -8.33 5.06
CA ASN A 288 18.18 -7.55 3.83
C ASN A 288 16.79 -7.02 3.47
N ILE A 289 16.75 -6.06 2.55
CA ILE A 289 15.50 -5.38 2.16
C ILE A 289 14.48 -6.31 1.47
N PHE A 290 14.96 -7.42 0.90
CA PHE A 290 14.15 -8.37 0.13
C PHE A 290 13.66 -9.56 0.97
N ARG A 291 13.94 -9.61 2.29
CA ARG A 291 13.61 -10.77 3.13
C ARG A 291 12.12 -11.13 3.15
N ASN A 292 11.26 -10.14 2.94
CA ASN A 292 9.80 -10.26 2.90
C ASN A 292 9.24 -9.82 1.54
N ALA A 293 10.09 -9.80 0.50
CA ALA A 293 9.69 -9.60 -0.88
C ALA A 293 8.78 -10.78 -1.29
N THR A 294 7.47 -10.51 -1.28
CA THR A 294 6.45 -11.51 -1.59
C THR A 294 5.60 -10.94 -2.71
N LEU A 295 5.44 -11.74 -3.77
CA LEU A 295 4.54 -11.37 -4.86
C LEU A 295 3.11 -11.17 -4.34
N PRO A 296 2.43 -10.09 -4.74
CA PRO A 296 1.00 -9.95 -4.54
C PRO A 296 0.26 -11.21 -4.99
N GLU A 297 -0.74 -11.65 -4.20
CA GLU A 297 -1.54 -12.81 -4.57
C GLU A 297 -2.27 -12.52 -5.90
N LYS A 298 -1.96 -13.27 -6.95
CA LYS A 298 -2.64 -13.16 -8.24
C LYS A 298 -4.09 -13.60 -8.10
N ASP A 299 -5.02 -12.80 -8.62
CA ASP A 299 -6.42 -13.23 -8.75
C ASP A 299 -6.46 -14.40 -9.75
N PRO A 300 -6.97 -15.58 -9.36
CA PRO A 300 -7.05 -16.75 -10.24
C PRO A 300 -7.98 -16.55 -11.45
N TYR A 301 -8.76 -15.47 -11.49
CA TYR A 301 -9.59 -15.07 -12.63
C TYR A 301 -8.96 -13.95 -13.47
N ASP A 302 -7.83 -13.40 -13.05
CA ASP A 302 -7.05 -12.45 -13.83
C ASP A 302 -6.09 -13.22 -14.74
N ASN A 303 -6.46 -13.28 -16.02
CA ASN A 303 -5.71 -13.98 -17.07
C ASN A 303 -4.58 -13.10 -17.64
N ASP A 304 -4.49 -11.83 -17.23
CA ASP A 304 -3.39 -10.98 -17.61
C ASP A 304 -2.16 -11.39 -16.79
N GLU A 305 -1.11 -11.84 -17.48
CA GLU A 305 0.24 -11.89 -16.93
C GLU A 305 0.74 -10.45 -16.71
N ASN A 306 0.04 -9.68 -15.88
CA ASN A 306 0.47 -8.36 -15.48
C ASN A 306 1.82 -8.53 -14.78
N GLU A 307 2.86 -8.05 -15.44
CA GLU A 307 4.18 -7.91 -14.86
C GLU A 307 4.06 -7.05 -13.59
N ILE A 308 4.81 -7.44 -12.56
CA ILE A 308 4.78 -6.81 -11.24
C ILE A 308 6.06 -6.00 -11.13
N ILE A 309 5.97 -4.78 -10.60
CA ILE A 309 7.15 -3.98 -10.27
C ILE A 309 7.87 -4.66 -9.10
N GLY A 310 8.99 -5.32 -9.36
CA GLY A 310 9.85 -5.89 -8.32
C GLY A 310 10.53 -4.81 -7.47
N MET A 311 10.84 -5.14 -6.22
CA MET A 311 11.49 -4.22 -5.28
C MET A 311 12.84 -3.69 -5.79
N GLU A 312 13.56 -4.49 -6.58
CA GLU A 312 14.84 -4.15 -7.19
C GLU A 312 14.73 -3.05 -8.26
N LYS A 313 13.53 -2.80 -8.80
CA LYS A 313 13.31 -1.76 -9.80
C LYS A 313 13.18 -0.37 -9.17
N TYR A 314 12.50 -0.25 -8.02
CA TYR A 314 12.23 1.05 -7.39
C TYR A 314 13.12 1.38 -6.18
N ILE A 315 14.04 0.48 -5.80
CA ILE A 315 15.01 0.70 -4.72
C ILE A 315 16.42 0.50 -5.25
N SER A 316 17.24 1.56 -5.25
CA SER A 316 18.60 1.48 -5.80
C SER A 316 19.46 2.68 -5.39
N PHE A 317 20.77 2.55 -5.51
CA PHE A 317 21.64 3.73 -5.59
C PHE A 317 21.59 4.31 -7.01
N ILE A 318 21.57 5.64 -7.12
CA ILE A 318 21.57 6.37 -8.39
C ILE A 318 22.68 7.42 -8.42
N ALA A 319 23.16 7.81 -9.62
CA ALA A 319 24.21 8.80 -9.74
C ALA A 319 23.82 10.16 -9.13
N ASP A 320 22.67 10.69 -9.56
CA ASP A 320 22.12 11.98 -9.16
C ASP A 320 20.60 11.97 -9.37
N ILE A 321 19.90 12.89 -8.71
CA ILE A 321 18.44 13.10 -8.85
C ILE A 321 18.12 14.45 -9.52
N LYS A 322 19.09 14.98 -10.27
CA LYS A 322 19.06 16.29 -10.93
C LYS A 322 19.73 16.19 -12.30
N GLY A 323 19.40 17.12 -13.19
CA GLY A 323 19.96 17.18 -14.54
C GLY A 323 19.12 16.42 -15.57
N TRP A 324 19.59 16.46 -16.80
CA TRP A 324 18.93 15.81 -17.93
C TRP A 324 18.87 14.29 -17.73
N LEU A 325 19.97 13.68 -17.30
CA LEU A 325 20.08 12.23 -17.18
C LEU A 325 19.05 11.65 -16.20
N TYR A 326 18.87 12.29 -15.04
CA TYR A 326 17.82 11.86 -14.11
C TYR A 326 16.41 12.07 -14.68
N GLY A 327 16.18 13.19 -15.37
CA GLY A 327 14.89 13.45 -16.03
C GLY A 327 14.54 12.35 -17.02
N SER A 328 15.47 12.00 -17.92
CA SER A 328 15.27 10.93 -18.91
C SER A 328 15.06 9.56 -18.25
N LEU A 329 15.84 9.22 -17.23
CA LEU A 329 15.64 7.98 -16.48
C LEU A 329 14.26 7.94 -15.81
N SER A 330 13.87 9.02 -15.13
CA SER A 330 12.58 9.12 -14.46
C SER A 330 11.41 8.99 -15.44
N ASP A 331 11.51 9.60 -16.63
CA ASP A 331 10.48 9.50 -17.65
C ASP A 331 10.34 8.05 -18.17
N THR A 332 11.47 7.38 -18.44
CA THR A 332 11.47 5.97 -18.84
C THR A 332 10.84 5.08 -17.76
N ILE A 333 11.25 5.24 -16.50
CA ILE A 333 10.74 4.47 -15.37
C ILE A 333 9.24 4.70 -15.19
N ASN A 334 8.78 5.94 -15.24
CA ASN A 334 7.36 6.26 -15.08
C ASN A 334 6.52 5.66 -16.21
N ASN A 335 7.03 5.68 -17.45
CA ASN A 335 6.35 5.05 -18.59
C ASN A 335 6.26 3.54 -18.40
N GLU A 336 7.37 2.87 -18.07
CA GLU A 336 7.39 1.43 -17.80
C GLU A 336 6.44 1.08 -16.63
N PHE A 337 6.51 1.83 -15.53
CA PHE A 337 5.73 1.56 -14.32
C PHE A 337 4.24 1.76 -14.52
N SER A 338 3.84 2.64 -15.44
CA SER A 338 2.43 2.84 -15.79
C SER A 338 1.79 1.65 -16.51
N GLU A 339 2.61 0.74 -17.05
CA GLU A 339 2.14 -0.48 -17.71
C GLU A 339 1.88 -1.62 -16.71
N TYR A 340 2.31 -1.48 -15.46
CA TYR A 340 2.18 -2.50 -14.43
C TYR A 340 0.94 -2.31 -13.55
N GLY A 341 0.28 -3.43 -13.24
CA GLY A 341 -0.94 -3.46 -12.41
C GLY A 341 -0.67 -3.61 -10.92
N ALA A 342 0.54 -4.00 -10.52
CA ALA A 342 0.90 -4.24 -9.13
C ALA A 342 2.40 -4.02 -8.88
N MET A 343 2.75 -3.82 -7.60
CA MET A 343 4.12 -3.67 -7.13
C MET A 343 4.38 -4.62 -5.95
N GLU A 344 5.59 -5.16 -5.91
CA GLU A 344 6.06 -5.95 -4.80
C GLU A 344 6.39 -5.05 -3.60
N GLU A 345 5.89 -5.42 -2.44
CA GLU A 345 6.07 -4.70 -1.19
C GLU A 345 6.37 -5.70 -0.06
N PRO A 346 7.14 -5.31 0.96
CA PRO A 346 7.42 -6.19 2.08
C PRO A 346 6.13 -6.63 2.76
N THR A 347 5.86 -7.94 2.70
CA THR A 347 4.60 -8.53 3.16
C THR A 347 4.88 -9.75 4.04
N ILE A 348 4.15 -9.88 5.15
CA ILE A 348 4.15 -11.08 5.99
C ILE A 348 2.73 -11.59 6.19
N SER A 349 2.59 -12.92 6.29
CA SER A 349 1.30 -13.57 6.56
C SER A 349 1.35 -14.40 7.84
N LYS A 350 0.32 -14.28 8.67
CA LYS A 350 0.18 -14.99 9.95
C LYS A 350 -1.07 -15.86 9.93
N ARG A 351 -0.91 -17.16 10.19
CA ARG A 351 -2.01 -18.13 10.26
C ARG A 351 -2.48 -18.32 11.70
N PHE A 352 -3.79 -18.32 11.92
CA PHE A 352 -4.41 -18.40 13.25
C PHE A 352 -5.11 -19.75 13.51
N ASP A 353 -4.55 -20.85 12.99
CA ASP A 353 -4.96 -22.24 13.25
C ASP A 353 -3.98 -23.03 14.11
N VAL A 354 -2.73 -22.57 14.20
CA VAL A 354 -1.65 -23.15 15.02
C VAL A 354 -1.68 -22.67 16.47
N SER A 355 -0.97 -23.36 17.36
CA SER A 355 -0.85 -22.99 18.78
C SER A 355 0.15 -21.86 19.02
N GLU A 356 1.20 -21.78 18.21
CA GLU A 356 2.22 -20.74 18.27
C GLU A 356 2.13 -19.91 16.99
N ILE A 357 1.75 -18.65 17.14
CA ILE A 357 1.66 -17.70 16.02
C ILE A 357 3.06 -17.08 15.84
N PRO A 358 3.57 -16.98 14.60
CA PRO A 358 4.86 -16.36 14.35
C PRO A 358 4.92 -14.93 14.93
N THR A 359 5.99 -14.66 15.68
CA THR A 359 6.29 -13.32 16.22
C THR A 359 6.93 -12.39 15.17
N THR A 360 6.98 -12.82 13.91
CA THR A 360 7.53 -12.03 12.81
C THR A 360 6.74 -10.72 12.66
N ASN A 361 7.45 -9.64 12.40
CA ASN A 361 6.91 -8.31 12.21
C ASN A 361 7.72 -7.58 11.14
N LEU A 362 7.25 -6.39 10.78
CA LEU A 362 7.88 -5.52 9.80
C LEU A 362 8.66 -4.35 10.47
N ASP A 363 9.18 -4.54 11.70
CA ASP A 363 9.90 -3.47 12.42
C ASP A 363 11.14 -2.99 11.65
N PHE A 364 11.92 -3.95 11.13
CA PHE A 364 13.10 -3.66 10.32
C PHE A 364 12.73 -2.83 9.08
N GLU A 365 11.71 -3.22 8.33
CA GLU A 365 11.24 -2.52 7.13
C GLU A 365 10.76 -1.12 7.46
N ASN A 366 9.89 -0.98 8.48
CA ASN A 366 9.40 0.33 8.93
C ASN A 366 10.55 1.30 9.22
N ARG A 367 11.59 0.83 9.92
CA ARG A 367 12.74 1.63 10.30
C ARG A 367 13.72 1.84 9.14
N LEU A 368 13.87 0.86 8.26
CA LEU A 368 14.74 0.94 7.09
C LEU A 368 14.19 1.93 6.07
N PHE A 369 12.91 1.86 5.72
CA PHE A 369 12.31 2.80 4.76
C PHE A 369 12.31 4.23 5.30
N ALA A 370 12.02 4.42 6.60
CA ALA A 370 12.19 5.73 7.23
C ALA A 370 13.65 6.23 7.18
N LEU A 371 14.64 5.34 7.36
CA LEU A 371 16.06 5.68 7.20
C LEU A 371 16.39 6.08 5.75
N LEU A 372 15.80 5.40 4.76
CA LEU A 372 15.99 5.72 3.34
C LEU A 372 15.42 7.10 3.01
N ASP A 373 14.21 7.42 3.49
CA ASP A 373 13.61 8.75 3.33
C ASP A 373 14.49 9.85 3.94
N ASP A 374 14.94 9.65 5.17
CA ASP A 374 15.85 10.59 5.86
C ASP A 374 17.18 10.75 5.09
N LEU A 375 17.74 9.65 4.59
CA LEU A 375 19.02 9.64 3.86
C LEU A 375 18.90 10.32 2.50
N CYS A 376 17.84 10.04 1.73
CA CYS A 376 17.61 10.69 0.45
C CYS A 376 17.39 12.19 0.64
N THR A 377 16.60 12.58 1.64
CA THR A 377 16.34 13.98 1.99
C THR A 377 17.64 14.72 2.32
N ILE A 378 18.47 14.16 3.22
CA ILE A 378 19.71 14.85 3.64
C ILE A 378 20.73 14.96 2.51
N LEU A 379 20.77 13.99 1.59
CA LEU A 379 21.66 14.02 0.44
C LEU A 379 21.19 15.04 -0.61
N ASP A 380 19.88 15.19 -0.81
CA ASP A 380 19.32 16.22 -1.70
C ASP A 380 19.57 17.65 -1.17
N ASP A 381 19.41 17.83 0.14
CA ASP A 381 19.61 19.11 0.83
C ASP A 381 21.07 19.58 0.81
N TYR A 382 22.02 18.70 0.52
CA TYR A 382 23.43 19.07 0.43
C TYR A 382 23.71 19.98 -0.77
N LYS A 383 23.62 21.29 -0.53
CA LYS A 383 24.03 22.33 -1.48
C LYS A 383 25.53 22.56 -1.36
N THR A 384 26.29 22.18 -2.38
CA THR A 384 27.64 22.73 -2.53
C THR A 384 27.54 24.22 -2.83
N THR A 385 28.20 25.05 -2.03
CA THR A 385 28.60 26.39 -2.47
C THR A 385 29.69 26.17 -3.51
N GLU A 386 29.30 25.96 -4.77
CA GLU A 386 30.23 26.04 -5.89
C GLU A 386 30.77 27.47 -5.90
N LYS A 387 32.09 27.60 -5.76
CA LYS A 387 32.82 28.86 -5.84
C LYS A 387 33.48 28.96 -7.20
#